data_AF-A0A2T4SBQ4-F1
#
_entry.id   AF-A0A2T4SBQ4-F1
#
_cell.length_a   1.000
_cell.length_b   1.000
_cell.length_c   1.000
_cell.angle_alpha   90.00
_cell.angle_beta   90.00
_cell.angle_gamma   90.00
#
_symmetry.space_group_name_H-M   'P 1'
#
loop_
_entity.id
_entity.type
_entity.pdbx_description
1 polymer ?
#
loop_
_entity_poly.entity_id
_entity_poly.type
_entity_poly.pdbx_seq_one_letter_code
_entity_poly.pdbx_strand_id
1 'polypeptide(L)'
;MVKNLSSHIDFMGEFIDDVNTLLAKLLKELREDYNVSREQANVILMLENEKAMTLTEITERQGVNKAAVSRRIKKLIQAEVVQWDKSEENIDQRLKYIKLTEKGKQFNKQSKAIINDI
;
A
#
# COMPACT_ATOMS: atom_id res chain seq x y z
N MET A 1 -3.11 -37.69 5.33
CA MET A 1 -2.12 -36.65 4.97
C MET A 1 -2.79 -35.36 4.46
N VAL A 2 -3.82 -35.43 3.58
CA VAL A 2 -4.55 -34.25 3.06
C VAL A 2 -5.32 -33.44 4.11
N LYS A 3 -5.90 -34.10 5.14
CA LYS A 3 -6.60 -33.40 6.26
C LYS A 3 -5.69 -32.44 7.04
N ASN A 4 -4.40 -32.73 7.15
CA ASN A 4 -3.46 -31.83 7.83
C ASN A 4 -3.20 -30.57 6.99
N LEU A 5 -3.03 -30.69 5.68
CA LEU A 5 -2.71 -29.53 4.84
C LEU A 5 -3.86 -28.52 4.79
N SER A 6 -5.10 -29.00 4.69
CA SER A 6 -6.28 -28.11 4.74
C SER A 6 -6.31 -27.33 6.06
N SER A 7 -6.15 -28.00 7.19
CA SER A 7 -6.15 -27.34 8.50
C SER A 7 -5.01 -26.35 8.68
N HIS A 8 -3.84 -26.58 8.06
CA HIS A 8 -2.75 -25.59 8.08
C HIS A 8 -3.07 -24.39 7.20
N ILE A 9 -3.72 -24.59 6.04
CA ILE A 9 -4.17 -23.48 5.18
C ILE A 9 -5.23 -22.66 5.91
N ASP A 10 -6.19 -23.31 6.56
CA ASP A 10 -7.24 -22.65 7.34
C ASP A 10 -6.65 -21.84 8.49
N PHE A 11 -5.72 -22.43 9.26
CA PHE A 11 -4.99 -21.72 10.31
C PHE A 11 -4.19 -20.53 9.79
N MET A 12 -3.49 -20.69 8.64
CA MET A 12 -2.77 -19.57 8.03
C MET A 12 -3.74 -18.45 7.60
N GLY A 13 -4.93 -18.80 7.10
CA GLY A 13 -5.98 -17.84 6.78
C GLY A 13 -6.42 -17.04 8.00
N GLU A 14 -6.81 -17.72 9.07
CA GLU A 14 -7.21 -17.10 10.34
C GLU A 14 -6.11 -16.23 10.93
N PHE A 15 -4.87 -16.73 10.94
CA PHE A 15 -3.71 -15.98 11.42
C PHE A 15 -3.46 -14.69 10.62
N ILE A 16 -3.57 -14.75 9.29
CA ILE A 16 -3.44 -13.57 8.43
C ILE A 16 -4.55 -12.55 8.74
N ASP A 17 -5.78 -13.00 8.96
CA ASP A 17 -6.91 -12.13 9.29
C ASP A 17 -6.77 -11.46 10.67
N ASP A 18 -6.26 -12.19 11.66
CA ASP A 18 -5.95 -11.65 12.99
C ASP A 18 -4.85 -10.60 12.93
N VAL A 19 -3.75 -10.89 12.21
CA VAL A 19 -2.66 -9.92 11.98
C VAL A 19 -3.18 -8.69 11.25
N ASN A 20 -3.98 -8.87 10.20
CA ASN A 20 -4.60 -7.79 9.45
C ASN A 20 -5.51 -6.90 10.32
N THR A 21 -6.25 -7.51 11.25
CA THR A 21 -7.13 -6.80 12.20
C THR A 21 -6.33 -6.03 13.24
N LEU A 22 -5.26 -6.64 13.77
CA LEU A 22 -4.34 -6.00 14.70
C LEU A 22 -3.67 -4.78 14.06
N LEU A 23 -3.06 -4.94 12.87
CA LEU A 23 -2.47 -3.85 12.10
C LEU A 23 -3.47 -2.73 11.81
N ALA A 24 -4.71 -3.10 11.48
CA ALA A 24 -5.75 -2.11 11.22
C ALA A 24 -6.11 -1.27 12.44
N LYS A 25 -6.04 -1.83 13.66
CA LYS A 25 -6.27 -1.10 14.91
C LYS A 25 -5.07 -0.23 15.27
N LEU A 26 -3.86 -0.79 15.23
CA LEU A 26 -2.62 -0.09 15.59
C LEU A 26 -2.35 1.13 14.72
N LEU A 27 -2.52 0.99 13.40
CA LEU A 27 -2.24 2.07 12.45
C LEU A 27 -3.43 3.02 12.25
N LYS A 28 -4.50 2.91 13.06
CA LYS A 28 -5.71 3.70 12.87
C LYS A 28 -5.46 5.20 13.02
N GLU A 29 -4.85 5.61 14.12
CA GLU A 29 -4.57 7.02 14.43
C GLU A 29 -3.63 7.62 13.37
N LEU A 30 -2.54 6.92 13.04
CA LEU A 30 -1.61 7.35 12.01
C LEU A 30 -2.28 7.52 10.63
N ARG A 31 -3.21 6.65 10.27
CA ARG A 31 -3.97 6.79 9.02
C ARG A 31 -4.90 8.00 9.03
N GLU A 32 -5.51 8.31 10.18
CA GLU A 32 -6.38 9.48 10.35
C GLU A 32 -5.55 10.77 10.23
N ASP A 33 -4.37 10.83 10.85
CA ASP A 33 -3.45 11.97 10.75
C ASP A 33 -3.02 12.29 9.31
N TYR A 34 -2.83 11.25 8.50
CA TYR A 34 -2.46 11.38 7.10
C TYR A 34 -3.68 11.47 6.16
N ASN A 35 -4.90 11.34 6.69
CA ASN A 35 -6.17 11.27 5.94
C ASN A 35 -6.16 10.18 4.85
N VAL A 36 -5.69 8.98 5.22
CA VAL A 36 -5.47 7.83 4.34
C VAL A 36 -6.40 6.67 4.73
N SER A 37 -7.11 6.09 3.76
CA SER A 37 -7.90 4.86 3.99
C SER A 37 -7.02 3.62 4.08
N ARG A 38 -7.55 2.52 4.61
CA ARG A 38 -6.82 1.23 4.70
C ARG A 38 -6.32 0.75 3.33
N GLU A 39 -7.16 0.85 2.30
CA GLU A 39 -6.83 0.42 0.94
C GLU A 39 -5.78 1.34 0.28
N GLN A 40 -5.74 2.60 0.70
CA GLN A 40 -4.72 3.55 0.27
C GLN A 40 -3.39 3.31 0.99
N ALA A 41 -3.41 2.98 2.29
CA ALA A 41 -2.23 2.56 3.05
C ALA A 41 -1.54 1.35 2.40
N ASN A 42 -2.32 0.38 1.90
CA ASN A 42 -1.77 -0.75 1.16
C ASN A 42 -1.04 -0.32 -0.13
N VAL A 43 -1.52 0.71 -0.84
CA VAL A 43 -0.81 1.26 -2.01
C VAL A 43 0.51 1.92 -1.60
N ILE A 44 0.51 2.68 -0.50
CA ILE A 44 1.70 3.38 -0.01
C ILE A 44 2.78 2.38 0.43
N LEU A 45 2.40 1.31 1.12
CA LEU A 45 3.32 0.23 1.50
C LEU A 45 3.89 -0.48 0.27
N MET A 46 3.07 -0.71 -0.75
CA MET A 46 3.52 -1.34 -2.00
C MET A 46 4.53 -0.48 -2.77
N LEU A 47 4.33 0.85 -2.78
CA LEU A 47 5.26 1.82 -3.36
C LEU A 47 6.55 2.01 -2.53
N GLU A 48 6.64 1.46 -1.31
CA GLU A 48 7.87 1.54 -0.52
C GLU A 48 8.96 0.60 -1.05
N ASN A 49 8.53 -0.60 -1.46
CA ASN A 49 9.43 -1.65 -1.92
C ASN A 49 9.92 -1.41 -3.35
N GLU A 50 9.26 -0.53 -4.11
CA GLU A 50 9.57 -0.23 -5.50
C GLU A 50 9.69 1.27 -5.73
N LYS A 51 10.79 1.73 -6.34
CA LYS A 51 11.10 3.17 -6.52
C LYS A 51 9.95 3.96 -7.16
N ALA A 52 9.32 3.39 -8.19
CA ALA A 52 8.14 3.95 -8.83
C ALA A 52 7.37 2.85 -9.55
N MET A 53 6.04 2.92 -9.55
CA MET A 53 5.17 1.99 -10.29
C MET A 53 4.18 2.75 -11.16
N THR A 54 3.81 2.14 -12.28
CA THR A 54 2.70 2.59 -13.13
C THR A 54 1.35 2.21 -12.52
N LEU A 55 0.30 2.91 -12.97
CA LEU A 55 -1.07 2.57 -12.59
C LEU A 55 -1.44 1.12 -12.96
N THR A 56 -0.90 0.59 -14.06
CA THR A 56 -1.18 -0.78 -14.53
C THR A 56 -0.58 -1.81 -13.58
N GLU A 57 0.68 -1.67 -13.20
CA GLU A 57 1.34 -2.57 -12.24
C GLU A 57 0.64 -2.58 -10.88
N ILE A 58 0.19 -1.41 -10.40
CA ILE A 58 -0.58 -1.31 -9.16
C ILE A 58 -1.91 -2.04 -9.28
N THR A 59 -2.57 -1.96 -10.45
CA THR A 59 -3.85 -2.61 -10.71
C THR A 59 -3.70 -4.13 -10.73
N GLU A 60 -2.67 -4.65 -11.39
CA GLU A 60 -2.38 -6.09 -11.48
C GLU A 60 -2.09 -6.69 -10.10
N ARG A 61 -1.28 -6.01 -9.28
CA ARG A 61 -0.94 -6.48 -7.93
C ARG A 61 -2.10 -6.44 -6.95
N GLN A 62 -2.95 -5.42 -7.04
CA GLN A 62 -4.11 -5.34 -6.16
C GLN A 62 -5.26 -6.26 -6.60
N GLY A 63 -5.26 -6.76 -7.85
CA GLY A 63 -6.34 -7.60 -8.37
C GLY A 63 -7.70 -6.88 -8.43
N VAL A 64 -7.70 -5.54 -8.48
CA VAL A 64 -8.91 -4.71 -8.54
C VAL A 64 -9.02 -3.97 -9.87
N ASN A 65 -10.16 -3.33 -10.14
CA ASN A 65 -10.34 -2.60 -11.38
C ASN A 65 -9.47 -1.31 -11.46
N LYS A 66 -9.06 -0.96 -12.68
CA LYS A 66 -8.23 0.23 -12.95
C LYS A 66 -8.87 1.54 -12.46
N ALA A 67 -10.19 1.62 -12.48
CA ALA A 67 -10.94 2.80 -12.03
C ALA A 67 -10.83 3.02 -10.51
N ALA A 68 -10.88 1.95 -9.70
CA ALA A 68 -10.73 2.02 -8.26
C ALA A 68 -9.31 2.43 -7.88
N VAL A 69 -8.30 1.85 -8.53
CA VAL A 69 -6.91 2.25 -8.31
C VAL A 69 -6.71 3.72 -8.69
N SER A 70 -7.23 4.15 -9.84
CA SER A 70 -7.14 5.55 -10.27
C SER A 70 -7.75 6.53 -9.26
N ARG A 71 -8.91 6.20 -8.68
CA ARG A 71 -9.54 7.00 -7.61
C ARG A 71 -8.67 7.04 -6.34
N ARG A 72 -8.08 5.91 -5.94
CA ARG A 72 -7.18 5.83 -4.77
C ARG A 72 -5.94 6.69 -4.98
N ILE A 73 -5.28 6.56 -6.13
CA ILE A 73 -4.10 7.36 -6.49
C ILE A 73 -4.43 8.84 -6.51
N LYS A 74 -5.56 9.25 -7.11
CA LYS A 74 -5.97 10.66 -7.14
C LYS A 74 -6.11 11.25 -5.73
N LYS A 75 -6.70 10.50 -4.80
CA LYS A 75 -6.79 10.92 -3.39
C LYS A 75 -5.43 10.93 -2.69
N LEU A 76 -4.56 9.97 -2.97
CA LEU A 76 -3.20 9.94 -2.41
C LEU A 76 -2.33 11.11 -2.88
N ILE A 77 -2.53 11.55 -4.13
CA ILE A 77 -1.89 12.76 -4.67
C ILE A 77 -2.45 13.99 -3.95
N GLN A 78 -3.76 14.07 -3.74
CA GLN A 78 -4.39 15.16 -2.98
C GLN A 78 -3.93 15.22 -1.52
N ALA A 79 -3.63 14.07 -0.91
CA ALA A 79 -3.05 13.99 0.43
C ALA A 79 -1.55 14.30 0.47
N GLU A 80 -0.92 14.58 -0.69
CA GLU A 80 0.52 14.83 -0.87
C GLU A 80 1.41 13.68 -0.44
N VAL A 81 0.87 12.46 -0.43
CA VAL A 81 1.57 11.24 0.00
C VAL A 81 2.29 10.57 -1.17
N VAL A 82 1.75 10.71 -2.38
CA VAL A 82 2.35 10.22 -3.62
C VAL A 82 2.37 11.34 -4.66
N GLN A 83 3.29 11.22 -5.61
CA GLN A 83 3.41 12.16 -6.72
C GLN A 83 3.70 11.41 -8.01
N TRP A 84 3.35 12.04 -9.13
CA TRP A 84 3.82 11.56 -10.43
C TRP A 84 5.34 11.70 -10.47
N ASP A 85 5.99 10.63 -10.89
CA ASP A 85 7.41 10.69 -11.15
C ASP A 85 7.66 11.48 -12.43
N LYS A 86 8.34 12.62 -12.27
CA LYS A 86 8.77 13.49 -13.37
C LYS A 86 10.28 13.39 -13.61
N SER A 87 11.01 12.56 -12.85
CA SER A 87 12.48 12.62 -12.81
C SER A 87 13.20 11.89 -13.93
N GLU A 88 12.53 11.35 -14.94
CA GLU A 88 13.25 10.80 -16.09
C GLU A 88 12.66 11.28 -17.42
N GLU A 89 13.33 12.28 -18.00
CA GLU A 89 13.23 12.63 -19.43
C GLU A 89 13.59 11.44 -20.35
N ASN A 90 14.09 10.32 -19.79
CA ASN A 90 14.53 9.11 -20.49
C ASN A 90 13.64 7.87 -20.30
N ILE A 91 12.58 7.92 -19.50
CA ILE A 91 11.60 6.82 -19.43
C ILE A 91 10.45 7.14 -20.38
N ASP A 92 9.98 6.11 -21.10
CA ASP A 92 8.85 6.18 -22.05
C ASP A 92 7.73 7.09 -21.52
N GLN A 93 7.59 8.29 -22.10
CA GLN A 93 6.64 9.33 -21.69
C GLN A 93 5.18 8.87 -21.78
N ARG A 94 4.92 7.73 -22.42
CA ARG A 94 3.60 7.09 -22.46
C ARG A 94 3.21 6.45 -21.12
N LEU A 95 4.19 6.10 -20.29
CA LEU A 95 3.98 5.46 -18.99
C LEU A 95 4.12 6.48 -17.87
N LYS A 96 3.01 6.72 -17.16
CA LYS A 96 3.00 7.59 -15.99
C LYS A 96 3.34 6.78 -14.75
N TYR A 97 4.51 7.06 -14.18
CA TYR A 97 5.00 6.44 -12.96
C TYR A 97 4.59 7.23 -11.73
N ILE A 98 4.36 6.54 -10.63
CA ILE A 98 3.94 7.08 -9.34
C ILE A 98 5.02 6.71 -8.33
N LYS A 99 5.47 7.70 -7.55
CA LYS A 99 6.43 7.50 -6.45
C LYS A 99 5.93 8.11 -5.15
N LEU A 100 6.48 7.64 -4.04
CA LEU A 100 6.24 8.26 -2.73
C LEU A 100 6.86 9.66 -2.66
N THR A 101 6.16 10.58 -2.01
CA THR A 101 6.75 11.83 -1.54
C THR A 101 7.50 11.60 -0.23
N GLU A 102 8.20 12.62 0.28
CA GLU A 102 8.79 12.54 1.63
C GLU A 102 7.73 12.30 2.71
N LYS A 103 6.53 12.88 2.56
CA LYS A 103 5.39 12.63 3.45
C LYS A 103 4.98 11.15 3.44
N GLY A 104 4.93 10.52 2.26
CA GLY A 104 4.62 9.09 2.15
C GLY A 104 5.72 8.18 2.71
N LYS A 105 6.99 8.55 2.52
CA LYS A 105 8.10 7.84 3.17
C LYS A 105 8.03 7.95 4.70
N GLN A 106 7.66 9.13 5.22
CA GLN A 106 7.49 9.34 6.66
C GLN A 106 6.34 8.50 7.22
N PHE A 107 5.20 8.42 6.52
CA PHE A 107 4.10 7.53 6.90
C PHE A 107 4.56 6.07 7.05
N ASN A 108 5.33 5.56 6.09
CA ASN A 108 5.86 4.20 6.17
C ASN A 108 6.86 4.01 7.31
N LYS A 109 7.75 4.99 7.52
CA LYS A 109 8.72 4.97 8.62
C LYS A 109 8.03 4.94 9.98
N GLN A 110 7.01 5.77 10.17
CA GLN A 110 6.20 5.81 11.39
C GLN A 110 5.38 4.52 11.56
N SER A 111 4.79 4.00 10.48
CA SER A 111 4.07 2.72 10.52
C SER A 111 4.98 1.58 10.98
N LYS A 112 6.22 1.51 10.47
CA LYS A 112 7.21 0.51 10.88
C LYS A 112 7.65 0.69 12.33
N ALA A 113 7.81 1.92 12.80
CA ALA A 113 8.16 2.19 14.20
C ALA A 113 7.05 1.68 15.15
N ILE A 114 5.79 1.99 14.86
CA ILE A 114 4.64 1.52 15.66
C ILE A 114 4.57 -0.01 15.70
N ILE A 115 4.86 -0.69 14.59
CA ILE A 115 4.85 -2.16 14.52
C ILE A 115 6.03 -2.77 15.30
N ASN A 116 7.20 -2.14 15.27
CA ASN A 116 8.41 -2.64 15.95
C ASN A 116 8.40 -2.39 17.47
N ASP A 117 7.58 -1.46 17.96
CA ASP A 117 7.44 -1.14 19.39
C ASP A 117 6.49 -2.10 20.14
N ILE A 118 6.01 -3.16 19.48
CA ILE A 118 5.15 -4.23 20.03
C ILE A 118 5.99 -5.45 20.37
#